data_AF-A0A7Z9H006-F1
#
_entry.id   AF-A0A7Z9H006-F1
#
_cell.length_a   1.000
_cell.length_b   1.000
_cell.length_c   1.000
_cell.angle_alpha   90.00
_cell.angle_beta   90.00
_cell.angle_gamma   90.00
#
_symmetry.space_group_name_H-M   'P 1'
#
loop_
_entity.id
_entity.type
_entity.pdbx_description
1 polymer ?
#
loop_
_entity_poly.entity_id
_entity_poly.type
_entity_poly.pdbx_seq_one_letter_code
_entity_poly.pdbx_strand_id
1 'polypeptide(L)'
;PLASPPSIDSADGLIKILPWDLNECFGLFTVGASRQDLVRWDIQHPWVMENKLLSRLFDVPEFSKRYEAAIGELMKSAFRLEAINRRIAEFQPRLEAVLRENGHSDEIRPMRESIEGGQASGESFRGSAIGLKYFVKQRVASVQGQLAGSEEGVKLQQRRRRGGPPFGPPPGMDREGPMIPGMPVIEALDADRNGVLSVEEIKQAANRLKKLDRNGDGKLSPMEYEFGIRPRRERPGFPPRPR
;
A
#
# COMPACT_ATOMS: atom_id res chain seq x y z
N PRO A 1 -5.87 3.30 1.40
CA PRO A 1 -7.31 3.55 1.62
C PRO A 1 -7.55 4.95 2.22
N LEU A 2 -8.03 5.88 1.39
CA LEU A 2 -8.51 7.19 1.85
C LEU A 2 -9.90 6.97 2.46
N ALA A 3 -10.05 7.20 3.76
CA ALA A 3 -11.34 7.10 4.44
C ALA A 3 -12.29 8.19 3.92
N SER A 4 -13.59 7.88 3.86
CA SER A 4 -14.66 8.86 3.61
C SER A 4 -14.54 10.06 4.56
N PRO A 5 -14.96 11.27 4.16
CA PRO A 5 -15.04 12.39 5.09
C PRO A 5 -15.96 12.02 6.26
N PRO A 6 -15.58 12.30 7.52
CA PRO A 6 -16.42 12.04 8.67
C PRO A 6 -17.75 12.77 8.52
N SER A 7 -18.86 12.03 8.62
CA SER A 7 -20.21 12.60 8.61
C SER A 7 -20.71 12.73 10.05
N ILE A 8 -21.24 13.90 10.39
CA ILE A 8 -21.96 14.11 11.65
C ILE A 8 -23.38 13.58 11.45
N ASP A 9 -23.80 12.67 12.33
CA ASP A 9 -25.18 12.21 12.34
C ASP A 9 -26.04 13.25 13.07
N SER A 10 -27.09 13.73 12.38
CA SER A 10 -28.00 14.73 12.92
C SER A 10 -28.85 14.24 14.10
N ALA A 11 -28.99 12.93 14.28
CA ALA A 11 -29.83 12.36 15.34
C ALA A 11 -29.18 12.44 16.73
N ASP A 12 -27.86 12.29 16.79
CA ASP A 12 -27.10 12.25 18.05
C ASP A 12 -25.94 13.28 18.11
N GLY A 13 -25.67 13.99 17.01
CA GLY A 13 -24.60 14.96 16.90
C GLY A 13 -23.20 14.32 16.88
N LEU A 14 -23.10 13.00 16.71
CA LEU A 14 -21.84 12.28 16.76
C LEU A 14 -21.22 12.10 15.37
N ILE A 15 -19.89 12.11 15.31
CA ILE A 15 -19.15 11.74 14.11
C ILE A 15 -19.24 10.23 13.92
N LYS A 16 -19.70 9.80 12.74
CA LYS A 16 -19.70 8.40 12.32
C LYS A 16 -18.71 8.20 11.19
N ILE A 17 -17.95 7.11 11.28
CA ILE A 17 -16.98 6.71 10.25
C ILE A 17 -17.61 5.59 9.44
N LEU A 18 -17.83 5.84 8.16
CA LEU A 18 -18.30 4.83 7.21
C LEU A 18 -17.11 4.38 6.34
N PRO A 19 -16.78 3.08 6.35
CA PRO A 19 -15.69 2.58 5.53
C PRO A 19 -16.03 2.70 4.03
N TRP A 20 -15.02 3.01 3.23
CA TRP A 20 -15.07 3.05 1.77
C TRP A 20 -13.86 2.33 1.20
N ASP A 21 -13.97 1.85 -0.04
CA ASP A 21 -12.87 1.22 -0.80
C ASP A 21 -12.23 0.02 -0.07
N LEU A 22 -13.05 -1.00 0.18
CA LEU A 22 -12.66 -2.25 0.88
C LEU A 22 -12.20 -3.36 -0.09
N ASN A 23 -11.89 -3.03 -1.34
CA ASN A 23 -11.45 -3.96 -2.37
C ASN A 23 -10.07 -4.58 -2.08
N GLU A 24 -9.18 -3.88 -1.37
CA GLU A 24 -7.85 -4.39 -1.01
C GLU A 24 -7.76 -4.96 0.42
N CYS A 25 -8.89 -5.34 1.01
CA CYS A 25 -8.94 -6.05 2.29
C CYS A 25 -8.34 -7.48 2.18
N PHE A 26 -8.26 -8.17 3.32
CA PHE A 26 -7.84 -9.58 3.39
C PHE A 26 -6.42 -9.88 2.88
N GLY A 27 -5.47 -9.01 3.19
CA GLY A 27 -4.04 -9.23 2.89
C GLY A 27 -3.61 -8.81 1.48
N LEU A 28 -4.44 -8.04 0.78
CA LEU A 28 -4.12 -7.48 -0.53
C LEU A 28 -3.38 -6.14 -0.41
N PHE A 29 -3.85 -5.22 0.42
CA PHE A 29 -3.14 -3.96 0.71
C PHE A 29 -2.03 -4.18 1.74
N THR A 30 -0.77 -4.09 1.33
CA THR A 30 0.35 -4.47 2.19
C THR A 30 1.02 -3.32 2.95
N VAL A 31 0.87 -2.07 2.50
CA VAL A 31 1.55 -0.89 3.10
C VAL A 31 3.06 -1.10 3.30
N GLY A 32 3.70 -1.90 2.43
CA GLY A 32 5.12 -2.25 2.54
C GLY A 32 5.46 -3.30 3.60
N ALA A 33 4.47 -3.91 4.26
CA ALA A 33 4.62 -5.06 5.14
C ALA A 33 4.57 -6.39 4.36
N SER A 34 5.07 -7.48 4.94
CA SER A 34 4.86 -8.80 4.36
C SER A 34 3.42 -9.27 4.59
N ARG A 35 2.94 -10.23 3.78
CA ARG A 35 1.60 -10.81 3.99
C ARG A 35 1.51 -11.57 5.31
N GLN A 36 2.60 -12.16 5.76
CA GLN A 36 2.71 -12.77 7.08
C GLN A 36 2.59 -11.72 8.21
N ASP A 37 3.17 -10.54 8.03
CA ASP A 37 3.01 -9.45 9.00
C ASP A 37 1.55 -8.96 9.05
N LEU A 38 0.86 -8.87 7.90
CA LEU A 38 -0.57 -8.51 7.85
C LEU A 38 -1.45 -9.54 8.57
N VAL A 39 -1.13 -10.83 8.42
CA VAL A 39 -1.80 -11.91 9.17
C VAL A 39 -1.64 -11.70 10.67
N ARG A 40 -0.46 -11.27 11.12
CA ARG A 40 -0.13 -11.06 12.53
C ARG A 40 -0.35 -9.64 13.03
N TRP A 41 -0.95 -8.74 12.24
CA TRP A 41 -1.10 -7.33 12.60
C TRP A 41 -1.70 -7.17 14.01
N ASP A 42 -1.01 -6.41 14.86
CA ASP A 42 -1.39 -6.08 16.23
C ASP A 42 -2.79 -5.47 16.33
N ILE A 43 -3.68 -6.15 17.05
CA ILE A 43 -5.03 -5.67 17.34
C ILE A 43 -5.03 -4.52 18.35
N GLN A 44 -3.98 -4.35 19.16
CA GLN A 44 -3.83 -3.21 20.06
C GLN A 44 -3.19 -1.99 19.37
N HIS A 45 -2.78 -2.15 18.10
CA HIS A 45 -2.26 -1.08 17.25
C HIS A 45 -2.81 -1.20 15.82
N PRO A 46 -4.13 -1.05 15.61
CA PRO A 46 -4.80 -1.28 14.32
C PRO A 46 -4.66 -0.12 13.34
N TRP A 47 -3.50 0.54 13.31
CA TRP A 47 -3.21 1.60 12.35
C TRP A 47 -1.80 1.48 11.80
N VAL A 48 -1.59 2.14 10.67
CA VAL A 48 -0.30 2.34 10.04
C VAL A 48 -0.02 3.83 9.97
N MET A 49 1.26 4.19 9.83
CA MET A 49 1.71 5.58 9.79
C MET A 49 1.24 6.37 11.03
N GLU A 50 1.35 7.69 10.98
CA GLU A 50 0.84 8.53 12.05
C GLU A 50 -0.69 8.66 11.94
N ASN A 51 -1.42 8.05 12.87
CA ASN A 51 -2.84 8.26 13.05
C ASN A 51 -3.11 8.87 14.43
N LYS A 52 -3.11 10.20 14.51
CA LYS A 52 -3.27 10.94 15.77
C LYS A 52 -4.57 10.62 16.50
N LEU A 53 -5.65 10.36 15.76
CA LEU A 53 -6.95 10.05 16.35
C LEU A 53 -6.90 8.69 17.04
N LEU A 54 -6.51 7.64 16.30
CA LEU A 54 -6.44 6.29 16.85
C LEU A 54 -5.40 6.19 17.97
N SER A 55 -4.23 6.82 17.81
CA SER A 55 -3.22 6.88 18.88
C SER A 55 -3.81 7.43 20.18
N ARG A 56 -4.50 8.58 20.12
CA ARG A 56 -5.10 9.20 21.32
C ARG A 56 -6.25 8.39 21.90
N LEU A 57 -7.04 7.72 21.06
CA LEU A 57 -8.11 6.86 21.54
C LEU A 57 -7.55 5.65 22.28
N PHE A 58 -6.51 5.01 21.76
CA PHE A 58 -5.88 3.85 22.39
C PHE A 58 -5.04 4.20 23.63
N ASP A 59 -4.64 5.46 23.79
CA ASP A 59 -4.07 5.98 25.06
C ASP A 59 -5.11 6.02 26.20
N VAL A 60 -6.41 5.92 25.90
CA VAL A 60 -7.49 5.83 26.91
C VAL A 60 -7.76 4.36 27.25
N PRO A 61 -7.47 3.88 28.48
CA PRO A 61 -7.59 2.46 28.84
C PRO A 61 -9.00 1.89 28.66
N GLU A 62 -10.03 2.68 28.93
CA GLU A 62 -11.43 2.29 28.76
C GLU A 62 -11.78 2.06 27.29
N PHE A 63 -11.20 2.85 26.38
CA PHE A 63 -11.43 2.68 24.94
C PHE A 63 -10.77 1.40 24.45
N SER A 64 -9.52 1.15 24.82
CA SER A 64 -8.80 -0.08 24.43
C SER A 64 -9.55 -1.34 24.89
N LYS A 65 -10.07 -1.35 26.12
CA LYS A 65 -10.92 -2.45 26.63
C LYS A 65 -12.21 -2.63 25.81
N ARG A 66 -12.88 -1.53 25.45
CA ARG A 66 -14.10 -1.58 24.63
C ARG A 66 -13.83 -2.08 23.22
N TYR A 67 -12.72 -1.65 22.62
CA TYR A 67 -12.29 -2.08 21.31
C TYR A 67 -12.00 -3.59 21.28
N GLU A 68 -11.24 -4.08 22.26
CA GLU A 68 -10.93 -5.51 22.39
C GLU A 68 -12.20 -6.36 22.58
N ALA A 69 -13.12 -5.91 23.44
CA ALA A 69 -14.43 -6.56 23.62
C ALA A 69 -15.23 -6.60 22.31
N ALA A 70 -15.23 -5.51 21.53
CA ALA A 70 -15.91 -5.45 20.24
C ALA A 70 -15.29 -6.44 19.23
N ILE A 71 -13.96 -6.56 19.17
CA ILE A 71 -13.32 -7.61 18.36
C ILE A 71 -13.78 -8.99 18.84
N GLY A 72 -13.78 -9.24 20.16
CA GLY A 72 -14.24 -10.51 20.73
C GLY A 72 -15.64 -10.90 20.26
N GLU A 73 -16.60 -9.97 20.26
CA GLU A 73 -17.97 -10.21 19.78
C GLU A 73 -18.03 -10.45 18.25
N LEU A 74 -17.23 -9.72 17.49
CA LEU A 74 -17.11 -9.91 16.04
C LEU A 74 -16.50 -11.27 15.68
N MET A 75 -15.54 -11.76 16.47
CA MET A 75 -14.93 -13.09 16.31
C MET A 75 -15.90 -14.24 16.62
N LYS A 76 -16.87 -14.03 17.51
CA LYS A 76 -17.94 -15.00 17.80
C LYS A 76 -18.98 -15.10 16.68
N SER A 77 -19.08 -14.08 15.82
CA SER A 77 -20.13 -13.95 14.81
C SER A 77 -19.58 -13.87 13.39
N ALA A 78 -19.31 -12.67 12.90
CA ALA A 78 -18.97 -12.38 11.51
C ALA A 78 -17.62 -12.94 11.07
N PHE A 79 -16.64 -13.01 11.97
CA PHE A 79 -15.27 -13.47 11.67
C PHE A 79 -15.00 -14.93 12.07
N ARG A 80 -16.04 -15.75 12.16
CA ARG A 80 -15.85 -17.21 12.21
C ARG A 80 -15.41 -17.70 10.83
N LEU A 81 -14.38 -18.56 10.80
CA LEU A 81 -13.87 -19.15 9.56
C LEU A 81 -14.99 -19.78 8.72
N GLU A 82 -15.89 -20.52 9.36
CA GLU A 82 -17.07 -21.12 8.73
C GLU A 82 -18.02 -20.06 8.14
N ALA A 83 -18.29 -18.98 8.87
CA ALA A 83 -19.21 -17.93 8.43
C ALA A 83 -18.68 -17.19 7.19
N ILE A 84 -17.38 -16.87 7.18
CA ILE A 84 -16.72 -16.25 6.03
C ILE A 84 -16.70 -17.21 4.84
N ASN A 85 -16.31 -18.47 5.05
CA ASN A 85 -16.27 -19.47 3.97
C ASN A 85 -17.64 -19.73 3.36
N ARG A 86 -18.70 -19.78 4.17
CA ARG A 86 -20.08 -19.87 3.68
C ARG A 86 -20.44 -18.69 2.79
N ARG A 87 -20.03 -17.47 3.17
CA ARG A 87 -20.29 -16.27 2.35
C ARG A 87 -19.51 -16.31 1.04
N ILE A 88 -18.24 -16.72 1.07
CA ILE A 88 -17.45 -16.93 -0.16
C ILE A 88 -18.17 -17.92 -1.09
N ALA A 89 -18.61 -19.06 -0.55
CA ALA A 89 -19.32 -20.08 -1.32
C ALA A 89 -20.67 -19.60 -1.90
N GLU A 90 -21.36 -18.67 -1.22
CA GLU A 90 -22.59 -18.06 -1.73
C GLU A 90 -22.32 -17.12 -2.92
N PHE A 91 -21.30 -16.26 -2.81
CA PHE A 91 -21.02 -15.24 -3.83
C PHE A 91 -20.30 -15.79 -5.05
N GLN A 92 -19.38 -16.75 -4.86
CA GLN A 92 -18.55 -17.28 -5.94
C GLN A 92 -19.34 -17.73 -7.19
N PRO A 93 -20.36 -18.60 -7.11
CA PRO A 93 -21.08 -19.04 -8.32
C PRO A 93 -21.82 -17.90 -9.03
N ARG A 94 -22.32 -16.91 -8.28
CA ARG A 94 -22.98 -15.72 -8.85
C ARG A 94 -21.98 -14.85 -9.61
N LEU A 95 -20.80 -14.62 -9.04
CA LEU A 95 -19.72 -13.90 -9.71
C LEU A 95 -19.25 -14.63 -10.96
N GLU A 96 -19.10 -15.96 -10.90
CA GLU A 96 -18.74 -16.75 -12.07
C GLU A 96 -19.80 -16.65 -13.19
N ALA A 97 -21.09 -16.64 -12.85
CA ALA A 97 -22.15 -16.45 -13.83
C ALA A 97 -22.04 -15.08 -14.51
N VAL A 98 -21.89 -14.00 -13.72
CA VAL A 98 -21.71 -12.64 -14.23
C VAL A 98 -20.45 -12.52 -15.11
N LEU A 99 -19.35 -13.17 -14.74
CA LEU A 99 -18.13 -13.19 -15.56
C LEU A 99 -18.35 -13.88 -16.91
N ARG A 100 -19.09 -15.01 -16.94
CA ARG A 100 -19.44 -15.68 -18.20
C ARG A 100 -20.33 -14.82 -19.08
N GLU A 101 -21.38 -14.25 -18.50
CA GLU A 101 -22.35 -13.41 -19.21
C GLU A 101 -21.71 -12.16 -19.83
N ASN A 102 -20.68 -11.60 -19.18
CA ASN A 102 -19.95 -10.43 -19.66
C ASN A 102 -18.69 -10.75 -20.48
N GLY A 103 -18.48 -12.01 -20.89
CA GLY A 103 -17.36 -12.38 -21.75
C GLY A 103 -15.98 -12.47 -21.07
N HIS A 104 -15.94 -12.49 -19.73
CA HIS A 104 -14.73 -12.58 -18.90
C HIS A 104 -14.51 -13.99 -18.34
N SER A 105 -14.75 -15.02 -19.16
CA SER A 105 -14.64 -16.42 -18.71
C SER A 105 -13.20 -16.83 -18.37
N ASP A 106 -12.21 -16.14 -18.94
CA ASP A 106 -10.79 -16.28 -18.66
C ASP A 106 -10.41 -15.87 -17.23
N GLU A 107 -11.15 -14.95 -16.60
CA GLU A 107 -10.92 -14.50 -15.23
C GLU A 107 -11.44 -15.47 -14.15
N ILE A 108 -12.26 -16.45 -14.53
CA ILE A 108 -12.87 -17.40 -13.57
C ILE A 108 -11.80 -18.26 -12.89
N ARG A 109 -10.80 -18.73 -13.65
CA ARG A 109 -9.72 -19.56 -13.10
C ARG A 109 -8.82 -18.74 -12.14
N PRO A 110 -8.27 -17.58 -12.54
CA PRO A 110 -7.53 -16.70 -11.62
C PRO A 110 -8.32 -16.33 -10.36
N MET A 111 -9.62 -16.06 -10.49
CA MET A 111 -10.48 -15.77 -9.34
C MET A 111 -10.54 -16.96 -8.37
N ARG A 112 -10.78 -18.18 -8.87
CA ARG A 112 -10.78 -19.40 -8.04
C ARG A 112 -9.45 -19.63 -7.36
N GLU A 113 -8.34 -19.45 -8.09
CA GLU A 113 -6.99 -19.59 -7.55
C GLU A 113 -6.71 -18.52 -6.47
N SER A 114 -7.18 -17.28 -6.64
CA SER A 114 -7.11 -16.21 -5.63
C SER A 114 -7.94 -16.52 -4.37
N ILE A 115 -9.04 -17.28 -4.50
CA ILE A 115 -9.88 -17.67 -3.36
C ILE A 115 -9.27 -18.84 -2.59
N GLU A 116 -8.90 -19.91 -3.30
CA GLU A 116 -8.44 -21.18 -2.73
C GLU A 116 -6.93 -21.21 -2.45
N GLY A 117 -6.18 -20.26 -3.02
CA GLY A 117 -4.73 -20.22 -3.00
C GLY A 117 -4.12 -20.42 -1.62
N GLY A 118 -2.95 -21.08 -1.59
CA GLY A 118 -2.21 -21.35 -0.38
C GLY A 118 -1.37 -20.16 0.08
N GLN A 119 -0.26 -20.49 0.73
CA GLN A 119 0.76 -19.52 1.11
C GLN A 119 1.41 -18.93 -0.16
N ALA A 120 1.61 -17.60 -0.18
CA ALA A 120 2.26 -16.93 -1.29
C ALA A 120 3.69 -17.47 -1.49
N SER A 121 3.96 -18.09 -2.63
CA SER A 121 5.30 -18.52 -3.05
C SER A 121 5.69 -17.78 -4.33
N GLY A 122 6.54 -16.75 -4.20
CA GLY A 122 7.20 -16.10 -5.34
C GLY A 122 7.31 -14.58 -5.25
N GLU A 123 8.47 -14.05 -5.65
CA GLU A 123 8.73 -12.63 -5.89
C GLU A 123 8.11 -12.20 -7.23
N SER A 124 6.82 -11.88 -7.24
CA SER A 124 6.19 -11.27 -8.42
C SER A 124 5.05 -10.35 -8.02
N PHE A 125 5.06 -9.16 -8.62
CA PHE A 125 4.13 -8.05 -8.34
C PHE A 125 2.65 -8.36 -8.67
N ARG A 126 2.37 -9.43 -9.43
CA ARG A 126 1.01 -9.93 -9.75
C ARG A 126 0.72 -11.38 -9.33
N GLY A 127 1.70 -12.12 -8.81
CA GLY A 127 1.61 -13.59 -8.62
C GLY A 127 1.83 -14.10 -7.20
N SER A 128 1.88 -13.21 -6.21
CA SER A 128 2.21 -13.54 -4.81
C SER A 128 1.01 -13.31 -3.86
N ALA A 129 -0.22 -13.44 -4.36
CA ALA A 129 -1.40 -13.29 -3.53
C ALA A 129 -1.52 -14.51 -2.59
N ILE A 130 -1.56 -14.25 -1.29
CA ILE A 130 -2.06 -15.22 -0.31
C ILE A 130 -3.53 -15.49 -0.66
N GLY A 131 -3.95 -16.75 -0.75
CA GLY A 131 -5.35 -17.00 -1.09
C GLY A 131 -6.27 -16.53 0.02
N LEU A 132 -7.45 -16.02 -0.34
CA LEU A 132 -8.41 -15.40 0.58
C LEU A 132 -8.73 -16.33 1.76
N LYS A 133 -9.05 -17.60 1.49
CA LYS A 133 -9.38 -18.57 2.56
C LYS A 133 -8.19 -18.84 3.46
N TYR A 134 -6.99 -18.92 2.90
CA TYR A 134 -5.77 -19.09 3.68
C TYR A 134 -5.52 -17.87 4.57
N PHE A 135 -5.59 -16.64 4.05
CA PHE A 135 -5.42 -15.42 4.84
C PHE A 135 -6.42 -15.36 5.98
N VAL A 136 -7.71 -15.58 5.69
CA VAL A 136 -8.77 -15.57 6.69
C VAL A 136 -8.49 -16.58 7.81
N LYS A 137 -8.13 -17.82 7.44
CA LYS A 137 -7.79 -18.86 8.44
C LYS A 137 -6.66 -18.41 9.37
N GLN A 138 -5.58 -17.89 8.81
CA GLN A 138 -4.42 -17.47 9.60
C GLN A 138 -4.72 -16.24 10.45
N ARG A 139 -5.42 -15.25 9.88
CA ARG A 139 -5.78 -14.02 10.59
C ARG A 139 -6.74 -14.29 11.74
N VAL A 140 -7.73 -15.16 11.55
CA VAL A 140 -8.66 -15.58 12.62
C VAL A 140 -7.89 -16.22 13.77
N ALA A 141 -6.95 -17.13 13.48
CA ALA A 141 -6.14 -17.76 14.51
C ALA A 141 -5.25 -16.74 15.26
N SER A 142 -4.58 -15.83 14.54
CA SER A 142 -3.74 -14.80 15.16
C SER A 142 -4.55 -13.84 16.04
N VAL A 143 -5.72 -13.38 15.59
CA VAL A 143 -6.60 -12.52 16.40
C VAL A 143 -7.07 -13.25 17.66
N GLN A 144 -7.42 -14.53 17.56
CA GLN A 144 -7.79 -15.34 18.74
C GLN A 144 -6.61 -15.50 19.70
N GLY A 145 -5.39 -15.73 19.19
CA GLY A 145 -4.19 -15.81 20.01
C GLY A 145 -3.86 -14.51 20.73
N GLN A 146 -3.99 -13.37 20.04
CA GLN A 146 -3.79 -12.04 20.63
C GLN A 146 -4.83 -11.72 21.73
N LEU A 147 -6.10 -12.03 21.49
CA LEU A 147 -7.16 -11.87 22.53
C LEU A 147 -6.94 -12.80 23.73
N ALA A 148 -6.36 -13.99 23.52
CA ALA A 148 -6.04 -14.92 24.59
C ALA A 148 -4.71 -14.59 25.31
N GLY A 149 -3.96 -13.60 24.82
CA GLY A 149 -2.61 -13.29 25.32
C GLY A 149 -1.56 -14.37 25.02
N SER A 150 -1.87 -15.34 24.15
CA SER A 150 -0.94 -16.42 23.75
C SER A 150 -0.07 -16.06 22.55
N GLU A 151 -0.40 -14.97 21.84
CA GLU A 151 0.36 -14.46 20.70
C GLU A 151 0.51 -12.94 20.79
N GLU A 152 1.70 -12.43 20.46
CA GLU A 152 1.93 -10.99 20.28
C GLU A 152 1.77 -10.60 18.80
N GLY A 153 1.06 -9.49 18.57
CA GLY A 153 0.85 -8.94 17.24
C GLY A 153 2.03 -8.13 16.71
N VAL A 154 2.05 -7.92 15.41
CA VAL A 154 3.05 -7.11 14.70
C VAL A 154 2.52 -5.70 14.50
N LYS A 155 3.19 -4.70 15.05
CA LYS A 155 2.89 -3.29 14.76
C LYS A 155 3.37 -2.95 13.36
N LEU A 156 2.42 -2.76 12.45
CA LEU A 156 2.72 -2.38 11.09
C LEU A 156 3.13 -0.91 11.04
N GLN A 157 4.43 -0.68 11.11
CA GLN A 157 4.98 0.59 10.70
C GLN A 157 5.35 0.49 9.24
N GLN A 158 5.15 1.59 8.50
CA GLN A 158 5.88 1.72 7.25
C GLN A 158 7.34 1.59 7.64
N ARG A 159 7.99 0.48 7.26
CA ARG A 159 9.43 0.36 7.42
C ARG A 159 10.00 1.59 6.73
N ARG A 160 10.50 2.56 7.50
CA ARG A 160 11.71 3.29 7.07
C ARG A 160 12.68 2.16 6.82
N ARG A 161 12.84 1.77 5.56
CA ARG A 161 13.67 0.64 5.13
C ARG A 161 14.97 0.66 5.94
N ARG A 162 15.05 -0.18 6.98
CA ARG A 162 16.26 -0.44 7.73
C ARG A 162 16.94 -1.56 6.96
N GLY A 163 17.59 -1.15 5.87
CA GLY A 163 18.03 -2.00 4.76
C GLY A 163 17.75 -1.26 3.46
N GLY A 164 18.75 -0.56 2.94
CA GLY A 164 18.63 0.43 1.86
C GLY A 164 18.10 -0.11 0.52
N PRO A 165 18.12 0.73 -0.54
CA PRO A 165 17.91 0.24 -1.90
C PRO A 165 18.91 -0.88 -2.21
N PRO A 166 18.72 -1.70 -3.27
CA PRO A 166 19.71 -2.70 -3.70
C PRO A 166 21.10 -2.11 -4.06
N PHE A 167 21.25 -0.78 -3.97
CA PHE A 167 22.46 0.00 -4.20
C PHE A 167 22.69 1.07 -3.10
N GLY A 168 22.50 0.72 -1.82
CA GLY A 168 22.95 1.58 -0.70
C GLY A 168 24.42 1.34 -0.35
N PRO A 169 25.24 2.37 -0.08
CA PRO A 169 26.68 2.22 0.14
C PRO A 169 26.98 1.60 1.53
N PRO A 170 28.21 1.10 1.76
CA PRO A 170 28.57 0.33 2.95
C PRO A 170 28.63 1.19 4.24
N PRO A 171 28.72 0.56 5.42
CA PRO A 171 28.69 1.25 6.70
C PRO A 171 29.97 2.06 6.93
N GLY A 172 29.83 3.36 7.20
CA GLY A 172 30.95 4.26 7.53
C GLY A 172 30.83 5.69 6.99
N MET A 173 29.77 6.02 6.25
CA MET A 173 29.46 7.39 5.84
C MET A 173 28.33 7.96 6.70
N ASP A 174 28.57 9.16 7.24
CA ASP A 174 27.62 9.96 7.99
C ASP A 174 26.29 10.12 7.22
N ARG A 175 25.19 10.26 7.95
CA ARG A 175 23.78 10.25 7.48
C ARG A 175 23.39 11.48 6.65
N GLU A 176 24.25 11.92 5.77
CA GLU A 176 24.01 13.00 4.81
C GLU A 176 24.49 12.50 3.45
N GLY A 177 23.60 11.80 2.72
CA GLY A 177 23.91 11.17 1.44
C GLY A 177 22.67 11.10 0.52
N PRO A 178 22.88 11.00 -0.80
CA PRO A 178 22.35 11.95 -1.77
C PRO A 178 20.97 11.57 -2.35
N MET A 179 20.27 12.59 -2.84
CA MET A 179 19.14 12.49 -3.77
C MET A 179 19.40 11.46 -4.88
N ILE A 180 18.35 10.74 -5.26
CA ILE A 180 18.29 9.91 -6.47
C ILE A 180 18.80 10.74 -7.65
N PRO A 181 19.95 10.41 -8.27
CA PRO A 181 20.36 11.09 -9.51
C PRO A 181 19.40 10.63 -10.61
N GLY A 182 18.74 11.56 -11.29
CA GLY A 182 18.05 11.25 -12.54
C GLY A 182 16.59 11.65 -12.70
N MET A 183 16.06 12.56 -11.89
CA MET A 183 14.80 13.25 -12.24
C MET A 183 15.06 14.72 -12.58
N PRO A 184 15.32 15.05 -13.86
CA PRO A 184 15.52 16.40 -14.37
C PRO A 184 14.54 17.46 -13.84
N VAL A 185 13.30 17.07 -13.55
CA VAL A 185 12.28 17.96 -12.97
C VAL A 185 12.62 18.37 -11.54
N ILE A 186 13.11 17.45 -10.71
CA ILE A 186 13.48 17.75 -9.32
C ILE A 186 14.75 18.61 -9.32
N GLU A 187 15.72 18.30 -10.16
CA GLU A 187 16.95 19.10 -10.31
C GLU A 187 16.68 20.53 -10.84
N ALA A 188 15.62 20.71 -11.62
CA ALA A 188 15.22 22.04 -12.09
C ALA A 188 14.50 22.86 -11.00
N LEU A 189 13.86 22.20 -10.04
CA LEU A 189 13.10 22.86 -8.98
C LEU A 189 13.98 23.19 -7.77
N ASP A 190 14.79 22.23 -7.33
CA ASP A 190 15.72 22.33 -6.19
C ASP A 190 17.12 22.69 -6.70
N ALA A 191 17.38 23.99 -6.87
CA ALA A 191 18.61 24.45 -7.52
C ALA A 191 19.81 24.38 -6.59
N ASP A 192 19.60 24.58 -5.28
CA ASP A 192 20.68 24.45 -4.31
C ASP A 192 20.90 22.99 -3.88
N ARG A 193 20.00 22.08 -4.30
CA ARG A 193 20.09 20.63 -4.08
C ARG A 193 20.12 20.27 -2.61
N ASN A 194 19.51 21.10 -1.78
CA ASN A 194 19.44 20.89 -0.34
C ASN A 194 18.32 19.87 0.03
N GLY A 195 17.51 19.46 -0.95
CA GLY A 195 16.42 18.49 -0.81
C GLY A 195 15.08 19.07 -0.34
N VAL A 196 14.96 20.39 -0.23
CA VAL A 196 13.80 21.13 0.26
C VAL A 196 13.52 22.32 -0.64
N LEU A 197 12.34 22.37 -1.24
CA LEU A 197 11.94 23.50 -2.08
C LEU A 197 11.65 24.74 -1.21
N SER A 198 12.52 25.74 -1.31
CA SER A 198 12.31 27.05 -0.70
C SER A 198 11.20 27.84 -1.41
N VAL A 199 10.67 28.87 -0.75
CA VAL A 199 9.64 29.75 -1.34
C VAL A 199 10.15 30.44 -2.60
N GLU A 200 11.43 30.81 -2.60
CA GLU A 200 12.13 31.44 -3.73
C GLU A 200 12.28 30.47 -4.92
N GLU A 201 12.55 29.20 -4.65
CA GLU A 201 12.64 28.16 -5.68
C GLU A 201 11.29 27.79 -6.28
N ILE A 202 10.24 27.73 -5.45
CA ILE A 202 8.86 27.55 -5.92
C ILE A 202 8.43 28.72 -6.81
N LYS A 203 8.80 29.96 -6.45
CA LYS A 203 8.52 31.15 -7.28
C LYS A 203 9.24 31.08 -8.64
N GLN A 204 10.44 30.50 -8.70
CA GLN A 204 11.20 30.35 -9.93
C GLN A 204 10.87 29.06 -10.71
N ALA A 205 10.10 28.15 -10.12
CA ALA A 205 9.76 26.84 -10.66
C ALA A 205 9.23 26.92 -12.10
N ALA A 206 8.25 27.79 -12.35
CA ALA A 206 7.63 27.92 -13.68
C ALA A 206 8.67 28.29 -14.76
N ASN A 207 9.58 29.21 -14.45
CA ASN A 207 10.64 29.63 -15.40
C ASN A 207 11.69 28.54 -15.63
N ARG A 208 11.94 27.69 -14.63
CA ARG A 208 12.92 26.60 -14.73
C ARG A 208 12.33 25.37 -15.42
N LEU A 209 11.08 25.03 -15.14
CA LEU A 209 10.35 23.96 -15.83
C LEU A 209 10.13 24.28 -17.30
N LYS A 210 9.91 25.56 -17.65
CA LYS A 210 9.83 25.99 -19.06
C LYS A 210 11.11 25.72 -19.85
N LYS A 211 12.28 25.57 -19.21
CA LYS A 211 13.53 25.20 -19.89
C LYS A 211 13.61 23.69 -20.20
N LEU A 212 12.76 22.88 -19.58
CA LEU A 212 12.65 21.44 -19.84
C LEU A 212 11.64 21.13 -20.97
N ASP A 213 10.64 22.00 -21.16
CA ASP A 213 9.68 21.95 -22.28
C ASP A 213 10.39 22.38 -23.57
N ARG A 214 10.86 21.41 -24.34
CA ARG A 214 11.67 21.65 -25.55
C ARG A 214 10.81 21.81 -26.78
N ASN A 215 9.69 21.10 -26.84
CA ASN A 215 8.79 21.20 -27.98
C ASN A 215 7.88 22.44 -27.90
N GLY A 216 7.85 23.13 -26.76
CA GLY A 216 7.15 24.39 -26.54
C GLY A 216 5.64 24.22 -26.51
N ASP A 217 5.15 23.02 -26.23
CA ASP A 217 3.73 22.69 -26.22
C ASP A 217 3.03 23.05 -24.90
N GLY A 218 3.80 23.56 -23.92
CA GLY A 218 3.32 23.96 -22.61
C GLY A 218 3.15 22.80 -21.63
N LYS A 219 3.63 21.60 -21.97
CA LYS A 219 3.58 20.39 -21.14
C LYS A 219 4.99 19.78 -21.05
N LEU A 220 5.21 18.93 -20.05
CA LEU A 220 6.42 18.12 -19.94
C LEU A 220 6.08 16.67 -20.25
N SER A 221 6.53 16.19 -21.41
CA SER A 221 6.37 14.79 -21.79
C SER A 221 7.36 13.89 -21.04
N PRO A 222 7.07 12.58 -20.91
CA PRO A 222 8.02 11.61 -20.34
C PRO A 222 9.41 11.71 -20.95
N MET A 223 9.49 11.96 -22.24
CA MET A 223 10.77 12.10 -22.92
C MET A 223 11.58 13.33 -22.47
N GLU A 224 10.91 14.39 -22.02
CA GLU A 224 11.54 15.64 -21.58
C GLU A 224 11.95 15.63 -20.11
N TYR A 225 11.15 15.01 -19.24
CA TYR A 225 11.46 14.91 -17.81
C TYR A 225 12.28 13.67 -17.43
N GLU A 226 12.36 12.64 -18.27
CA GLU A 226 13.10 11.40 -17.98
C GLU A 226 14.50 11.39 -18.60
N PHE A 227 14.72 12.10 -19.73
CA PHE A 227 16.00 12.14 -20.47
C PHE A 227 16.72 13.49 -20.44
N GLY A 228 16.42 14.34 -19.46
CA GLY A 228 17.04 15.67 -19.31
C GLY A 228 18.55 15.70 -19.60
N ILE A 229 18.98 16.78 -20.28
CA ILE A 229 20.32 17.10 -20.79
C ILE A 229 21.36 15.98 -20.68
N ARG A 230 21.18 14.90 -21.46
CA ARG A 230 22.31 14.07 -21.87
C ARG A 230 22.39 14.11 -23.39
N PRO A 231 23.37 14.81 -23.99
CA PRO A 231 23.63 14.60 -25.40
C PRO A 231 23.90 13.10 -25.59
N ARG A 232 23.21 12.50 -26.56
CA ARG A 232 23.39 11.12 -26.97
C ARG A 232 24.86 10.94 -27.34
N ARG A 233 25.69 10.47 -26.40
CA ARG A 233 27.02 9.97 -26.73
C ARG A 233 26.78 8.68 -27.51
N GLU A 234 26.89 8.78 -28.83
CA GLU A 234 27.16 7.62 -29.66
C GLU A 234 28.36 6.89 -29.05
N ARG A 235 28.11 5.68 -28.53
CA ARG A 235 29.19 4.81 -28.09
C ARG A 235 29.79 4.21 -29.37
N PRO A 236 31.08 4.44 -29.68
CA PRO A 236 31.71 3.76 -30.79
C PRO A 236 31.82 2.27 -30.45
N GLY A 237 31.36 1.41 -31.36
CA GLY A 237 31.73 -0.02 -31.34
C GLY A 237 30.63 -1.05 -31.12
N PHE A 238 29.35 -0.73 -31.29
CA PHE A 238 28.31 -1.77 -31.36
C PHE A 238 27.61 -1.75 -32.74
N PRO A 239 27.70 -2.82 -33.55
CA PRO A 239 26.98 -2.87 -34.81
C PRO A 239 25.46 -2.98 -34.53
N PRO A 240 24.62 -2.33 -35.35
CA PRO A 240 23.17 -2.41 -35.19
C PRO A 240 22.69 -3.83 -35.46
N ARG A 241 21.74 -4.31 -34.65
CA ARG A 241 21.06 -5.58 -34.91
C ARG A 241 20.17 -5.44 -36.14
N PRO A 242 20.15 -6.44 -37.05
CA PRO A 242 19.29 -6.40 -38.23
C PRO A 242 17.81 -6.45 -37.82
N ARG A 243 16.99 -5.79 -38.64
CA ARG A 243 15.53 -5.70 -38.49
C ARG A 243 14.85 -7.04 -38.67
#